data_AF-A0A6G3LM03-F1
#
_entry.id   AF-A0A6G3LM03-F1
#
_cell.length_a   1.000
_cell.length_b   1.000
_cell.length_c   1.000
_cell.angle_alpha   90.00
_cell.angle_beta   90.00
_cell.angle_gamma   90.00
#
_symmetry.space_group_name_H-M   'P 1'
#
loop_
_entity.id
_entity.type
_entity.pdbx_description
1 polymer ?
#
loop_
_entity_poly.entity_id
_entity_poly.type
_entity_poly.pdbx_seq_one_letter_code
_entity_poly.pdbx_strand_id
1 'polypeptide(L)'
;MSDIVAFGSGYKGGTGKSVLSSLVGYTLAVNGRKVLLVDLGEYGSSTNLCLEEDPGPPYLSDFFWGKATWRDVIVESSYSSNLWIAPSSKEQGPIDAESLEYLLDNAGKYVDYVILDLPSYPGTLLDPIVLLADIIVLVTNPDRLSIIAVKNWISTRPFAKNKLKIPVLNKYHSLLHKWLDKMREEYGVVFPISFDPALTFTFTETIKEAYSLISKRTREEVMLLVQRINKPLLKVSG
;
A
#
# COMPACT_ATOMS: atom_id res chain seq x y z
N MET A 1 19.44 -1.06 -2.90
CA MET A 1 18.54 -0.72 -1.78
C MET A 1 17.14 -0.68 -2.38
N SER A 2 16.18 -1.35 -1.76
CA SER A 2 14.80 -1.42 -2.25
C SER A 2 14.11 -0.07 -2.13
N ASP A 3 13.19 0.25 -3.05
CA ASP A 3 12.29 1.41 -2.88
C ASP A 3 11.19 1.05 -1.86
N ILE A 4 11.02 1.88 -0.82
CA ILE A 4 10.00 1.68 0.21
C ILE A 4 8.78 2.55 -0.11
N VAL A 5 7.62 1.90 -0.30
CA VAL A 5 6.38 2.53 -0.74
C VAL A 5 5.29 2.34 0.30
N ALA A 6 4.87 3.42 0.96
CA ALA A 6 3.79 3.37 1.95
C ALA A 6 2.44 3.76 1.35
N PHE A 7 1.40 2.97 1.63
CA PHE A 7 0.03 3.26 1.25
C PHE A 7 -0.74 3.80 2.45
N GLY A 8 -1.19 5.06 2.37
CA GLY A 8 -1.85 5.76 3.47
C GLY A 8 -3.06 6.57 3.02
N SER A 9 -3.98 6.85 3.96
CA SER A 9 -5.26 7.53 3.67
C SER A 9 -5.65 8.59 4.70
N GLY A 10 -4.67 9.04 5.51
CA GLY A 10 -4.86 10.11 6.49
C GLY A 10 -6.01 9.87 7.46
N TYR A 11 -6.01 8.77 8.22
CA TYR A 11 -7.03 8.42 9.22
C TYR A 11 -8.40 7.97 8.66
N LYS A 12 -8.55 7.83 7.34
CA LYS A 12 -9.80 7.35 6.75
C LYS A 12 -9.75 5.85 6.45
N GLY A 13 -10.58 5.07 7.13
CA GLY A 13 -10.83 3.66 6.81
C GLY A 13 -11.67 3.47 5.54
N GLY A 14 -11.52 2.31 4.89
CA GLY A 14 -12.36 1.90 3.74
C GLY A 14 -12.04 2.59 2.40
N THR A 15 -10.92 3.31 2.30
CA THR A 15 -10.45 3.94 1.05
C THR A 15 -9.80 2.96 0.06
N GLY A 16 -9.52 1.73 0.50
CA GLY A 16 -8.91 0.68 -0.33
C GLY A 16 -7.38 0.63 -0.30
N LYS A 17 -6.74 1.10 0.78
CA LYS A 17 -5.27 0.98 0.99
C LYS A 17 -4.79 -0.46 0.78
N SER A 18 -5.27 -1.40 1.59
CA SER A 18 -4.89 -2.82 1.54
C SER A 18 -5.13 -3.46 0.17
N VAL A 19 -6.22 -3.08 -0.49
CA VAL A 19 -6.52 -3.58 -1.85
C VAL A 19 -5.49 -3.04 -2.85
N LEU A 20 -5.19 -1.75 -2.82
CA LEU A 20 -4.25 -1.15 -3.77
C LEU A 20 -2.79 -1.52 -3.46
N SER A 21 -2.38 -1.62 -2.20
CA SER A 21 -1.04 -2.09 -1.83
C SER A 21 -0.83 -3.52 -2.28
N SER A 22 -1.81 -4.40 -2.03
CA SER A 22 -1.82 -5.78 -2.50
C SER A 22 -1.79 -5.85 -4.03
N LEU A 23 -2.64 -5.08 -4.70
CA LEU A 23 -2.74 -5.09 -6.17
C LEU A 23 -1.46 -4.60 -6.83
N VAL A 24 -0.88 -3.51 -6.33
CA VAL A 24 0.39 -2.96 -6.83
C VAL A 24 1.53 -3.93 -6.55
N GLY A 25 1.60 -4.51 -5.35
CA GLY A 25 2.62 -5.51 -5.00
C GLY A 25 2.56 -6.74 -5.86
N TYR A 26 1.36 -7.31 -6.03
CA TYR A 26 1.14 -8.44 -6.92
C TYR A 26 1.47 -8.08 -8.38
N THR A 27 1.06 -6.90 -8.85
CA THR A 27 1.37 -6.43 -10.22
C THR A 27 2.88 -6.31 -10.44
N LEU A 28 3.62 -5.74 -9.49
CA LEU A 28 5.08 -5.68 -9.55
C LEU A 28 5.69 -7.10 -9.60
N ALA A 29 5.20 -8.01 -8.76
CA ALA A 29 5.70 -9.38 -8.66
C ALA A 29 5.50 -10.19 -9.95
N VAL A 30 4.31 -10.14 -10.56
CA VAL A 30 4.04 -10.83 -11.84
C VAL A 30 4.77 -10.20 -13.02
N ASN A 31 5.23 -8.95 -12.88
CA ASN A 31 6.14 -8.28 -13.83
C ASN A 31 7.62 -8.51 -13.49
N GLY A 32 7.94 -9.51 -12.67
CA GLY A 32 9.31 -9.98 -12.42
C GLY A 32 10.09 -9.18 -11.38
N ARG A 33 9.43 -8.30 -10.61
CA ARG A 33 10.08 -7.57 -9.49
C ARG A 33 9.97 -8.36 -8.21
N LYS A 34 11.01 -8.39 -7.39
CA LYS A 34 10.96 -8.96 -6.05
C LYS A 34 10.31 -7.98 -5.09
N VAL A 35 9.25 -8.38 -4.40
CA VAL A 35 8.43 -7.50 -3.57
C VAL A 35 8.25 -8.09 -2.17
N LEU A 36 8.50 -7.30 -1.14
CA LEU A 36 8.03 -7.59 0.21
C LEU A 36 6.82 -6.71 0.53
N LEU A 37 5.69 -7.29 0.90
CA LEU A 37 4.55 -6.58 1.44
C LEU A 37 4.56 -6.70 2.97
N VAL A 38 4.53 -5.58 3.68
CA VAL A 38 4.42 -5.54 5.15
C VAL A 38 3.02 -5.08 5.51
N ASP A 39 2.23 -5.99 6.07
CA ASP A 39 0.87 -5.68 6.53
C ASP A 39 0.97 -5.07 7.93
N LEU A 40 0.72 -3.77 8.05
CA LEU A 40 0.70 -3.08 9.34
C LEU A 40 -0.75 -2.87 9.84
N GLY A 41 -1.75 -3.54 9.25
CA GLY A 41 -3.15 -3.44 9.63
C GLY A 41 -3.56 -4.43 10.72
N GLU A 42 -4.43 -4.01 11.64
CA GLU A 42 -4.96 -4.81 12.77
C GLU A 42 -5.75 -6.08 12.38
N TYR A 43 -6.09 -6.26 11.10
CA TYR A 43 -6.95 -7.37 10.63
C TYR A 43 -6.33 -8.18 9.50
N GLY A 44 -5.03 -8.03 9.24
CA GLY A 44 -4.34 -8.80 8.20
C GLY A 44 -4.99 -8.65 6.82
N SER A 45 -5.46 -7.45 6.46
CA SER A 45 -6.24 -7.28 5.23
C SER A 45 -5.42 -7.57 3.98
N SER A 46 -4.17 -7.08 3.90
CA SER A 46 -3.29 -7.43 2.76
C SER A 46 -2.79 -8.87 2.86
N THR A 47 -2.61 -9.37 4.07
CA THR A 47 -2.26 -10.77 4.37
C THR A 47 -3.30 -11.72 3.76
N ASN A 48 -4.57 -11.56 4.11
CA ASN A 48 -5.68 -12.38 3.63
C ASN A 48 -5.89 -12.27 2.11
N LEU A 49 -5.56 -11.12 1.52
CA LEU A 49 -5.70 -10.94 0.07
C LEU A 49 -4.59 -11.64 -0.73
N CYS A 50 -3.41 -11.82 -0.12
CA CYS A 50 -2.20 -12.23 -0.83
C CYS A 50 -1.69 -13.62 -0.40
N LEU A 51 -2.31 -14.27 0.58
CA LEU A 51 -2.07 -15.66 0.97
C LEU A 51 -3.33 -16.49 0.76
N GLU A 52 -3.15 -17.74 0.34
CA GLU A 52 -4.25 -18.69 0.17
C GLU A 52 -4.84 -19.15 1.51
N GLU A 53 -3.97 -19.30 2.50
CA GLU A 53 -4.35 -19.67 3.86
C GLU A 53 -3.57 -18.80 4.85
N ASP A 54 -4.11 -18.64 6.06
CA ASP A 54 -3.39 -18.01 7.17
C ASP A 54 -2.13 -18.85 7.48
N PRO A 55 -0.92 -18.25 7.43
CA PRO A 55 0.32 -19.00 7.66
C PRO A 55 0.49 -19.49 9.10
N GLY A 56 -0.32 -18.99 10.04
CA GLY A 56 -0.12 -19.22 11.46
C GLY A 56 1.04 -18.37 12.02
N PRO A 57 1.24 -18.37 13.35
CA PRO A 57 2.38 -17.70 13.96
C PRO A 57 3.71 -18.36 13.54
N PRO A 58 4.81 -17.60 13.48
CA PRO A 58 4.92 -16.23 13.97
C PRO A 58 4.41 -15.17 12.98
N TYR A 59 3.71 -14.17 13.51
CA TYR A 59 3.25 -13.00 12.76
C TYR A 59 4.19 -11.80 12.97
N LEU A 60 3.98 -10.72 12.23
CA LEU A 60 4.74 -9.48 12.39
C LEU A 60 4.70 -8.94 13.84
N SER A 61 3.60 -9.17 14.57
CA SER A 61 3.50 -8.80 15.99
C SER A 61 4.47 -9.59 16.88
N ASP A 62 4.77 -10.85 16.59
CA ASP A 62 5.76 -11.65 17.31
C ASP A 62 7.17 -11.09 17.13
N PHE A 63 7.48 -10.52 15.97
CA PHE A 63 8.72 -9.77 15.76
C PHE A 63 8.77 -8.51 16.64
N PHE A 64 7.71 -7.71 16.68
CA PHE A 64 7.65 -6.51 17.54
C PHE A 64 7.70 -6.85 19.04
N TRP A 65 7.25 -8.03 19.45
CA TRP A 65 7.42 -8.51 20.83
C TRP A 65 8.78 -9.16 21.12
N GLY A 66 9.67 -9.26 20.14
CA GLY A 66 10.96 -9.92 20.28
C GLY A 66 10.87 -11.44 20.45
N LYS A 67 9.75 -12.05 20.04
CA LYS A 67 9.52 -13.51 20.08
C LYS A 67 9.98 -14.22 18.80
N ALA A 68 10.12 -13.48 17.71
CA ALA A 68 10.53 -13.98 16.40
C ALA A 68 11.54 -13.03 15.75
N THR A 69 12.40 -13.56 14.88
CA THR A 69 13.29 -12.71 14.06
C THR A 69 12.53 -12.15 12.84
N TRP A 70 13.07 -11.13 12.20
CA TRP A 70 12.51 -10.61 10.96
C TRP A 70 12.41 -11.66 9.85
N ARG A 71 13.27 -12.70 9.87
CA ARG A 71 13.23 -13.79 8.88
C ARG A 71 12.07 -14.74 9.14
N ASP A 72 11.80 -15.04 10.41
CA ASP A 72 10.78 -16.01 10.80
C ASP A 72 9.38 -15.51 10.46
N VAL A 73 9.17 -14.18 10.46
CA VAL A 73 7.88 -13.55 10.18
C VAL A 73 7.65 -13.21 8.71
N ILE A 74 8.55 -13.58 7.79
CA ILE A 74 8.36 -13.33 6.35
C ILE A 74 8.06 -14.64 5.65
N VAL A 75 6.93 -14.70 4.97
CA VAL A 75 6.47 -15.87 4.21
C VAL A 75 6.38 -15.55 2.72
N GLU A 76 6.58 -16.56 1.87
CA GLU A 76 6.33 -16.44 0.43
C GLU A 76 4.82 -16.47 0.16
N SER A 77 4.35 -15.65 -0.79
CA SER A 77 2.95 -15.64 -1.20
C SER A 77 2.61 -16.89 -2.02
N SER A 78 1.48 -17.52 -1.72
CA SER A 78 0.92 -18.64 -2.52
C SER A 78 0.65 -18.28 -3.98
N TYR A 79 0.66 -16.98 -4.32
CA TYR A 79 0.24 -16.49 -5.63
C TYR A 79 1.38 -16.04 -6.54
N SER A 80 2.59 -15.83 -6.01
CA SER A 80 3.76 -15.46 -6.80
C SER A 80 5.06 -15.70 -6.02
N SER A 81 6.03 -16.36 -6.64
CA SER A 81 7.37 -16.58 -6.06
C SER A 81 8.26 -15.33 -6.02
N ASN A 82 7.77 -14.21 -6.53
CA ASN A 82 8.40 -12.90 -6.42
C ASN A 82 7.73 -12.01 -5.35
N LEU A 83 6.73 -12.52 -4.63
CA LEU A 83 6.01 -11.77 -3.60
C LEU A 83 6.19 -12.47 -2.25
N TRP A 84 6.73 -11.73 -1.28
CA TRP A 84 6.81 -12.13 0.11
C TRP A 84 5.95 -11.20 0.97
N ILE A 85 5.53 -11.69 2.13
CA ILE A 85 4.64 -10.99 3.04
C ILE A 85 5.16 -11.11 4.45
N ALA A 86 5.21 -10.00 5.18
CA ALA A 86 5.22 -10.00 6.64
C ALA A 86 3.76 -9.92 7.11
N PRO A 87 3.16 -11.05 7.52
CA PRO A 87 1.72 -11.15 7.74
C PRO A 87 1.34 -10.51 9.08
N SER A 88 0.17 -9.88 9.12
CA SER A 88 -0.42 -9.36 10.35
C SER A 88 -1.50 -10.30 10.87
N SER A 89 -1.63 -10.35 12.19
CA SER A 89 -2.71 -11.08 12.88
C SER A 89 -3.77 -10.09 13.39
N LYS A 90 -4.77 -10.60 14.15
CA LYS A 90 -5.72 -9.73 14.88
C LYS A 90 -5.04 -8.88 15.97
N GLU A 91 -3.85 -9.26 16.40
CA GLU A 91 -3.07 -8.53 17.40
C GLU A 91 -1.93 -7.80 16.69
N GLN A 92 -1.93 -6.47 16.80
CA GLN A 92 -1.00 -5.62 16.05
C GLN A 92 0.42 -5.56 16.65
N GLY A 93 0.58 -5.97 17.92
CA GLY A 93 1.80 -5.75 18.70
C GLY A 93 2.12 -4.25 18.88
N PRO A 94 3.19 -3.90 19.63
CA PRO A 94 3.67 -2.53 19.70
C PRO A 94 4.41 -2.20 18.40
N ILE A 95 3.72 -1.66 17.39
CA ILE A 95 4.41 -1.20 16.20
C ILE A 95 5.30 -0.01 16.58
N ASP A 96 6.61 -0.19 16.52
CA ASP A 96 7.60 0.86 16.69
C ASP A 96 8.48 1.00 15.44
N ALA A 97 8.99 2.21 15.21
CA ALA A 97 9.72 2.51 13.98
C ALA A 97 11.15 2.00 13.96
N GLU A 98 11.80 1.81 15.12
CA GLU A 98 13.18 1.33 15.19
C GLU A 98 13.24 -0.16 14.81
N SER A 99 12.35 -0.97 15.37
CA SER A 99 12.20 -2.38 15.00
C SER A 99 11.82 -2.53 13.53
N LEU A 100 10.90 -1.70 13.04
CA LEU A 100 10.51 -1.75 11.63
C LEU A 100 11.68 -1.31 10.72
N GLU A 101 12.41 -0.26 11.05
CA GLU A 101 13.61 0.17 10.31
C GLU A 101 14.64 -0.96 10.24
N TYR A 102 14.90 -1.65 11.36
CA TYR A 102 15.76 -2.83 11.39
C TYR A 102 15.26 -3.95 10.46
N LEU A 103 13.96 -4.24 10.44
CA LEU A 103 13.38 -5.21 9.51
C LEU A 103 13.60 -4.78 8.06
N LEU A 104 13.31 -3.52 7.72
CA LEU A 104 13.41 -2.97 6.37
C LEU A 104 14.86 -2.96 5.87
N ASP A 105 15.82 -2.57 6.70
CA ASP A 105 17.24 -2.55 6.38
C ASP A 105 17.83 -3.94 6.13
N ASN A 106 17.24 -4.98 6.71
CA ASN A 106 17.68 -6.35 6.53
C ASN A 106 16.96 -7.05 5.38
N ALA A 107 15.63 -6.99 5.34
CA ALA A 107 14.83 -7.65 4.32
C ALA A 107 14.90 -6.92 2.95
N GLY A 108 14.96 -5.59 2.95
CA GLY A 108 15.06 -4.74 1.76
C GLY A 108 16.33 -4.96 0.91
N LYS A 109 17.32 -5.69 1.45
CA LYS A 109 18.52 -6.12 0.69
C LYS A 109 18.23 -7.22 -0.34
N TYR A 110 17.11 -7.93 -0.21
CA TYR A 110 16.77 -9.11 -1.02
C TYR A 110 15.66 -8.84 -2.05
N VAL A 111 14.99 -7.70 -1.96
CA VAL A 111 13.84 -7.33 -2.79
C VAL A 111 14.09 -6.01 -3.53
N ASP A 112 13.34 -5.79 -4.61
CA ASP A 112 13.37 -4.53 -5.36
C ASP A 112 12.48 -3.48 -4.69
N TYR A 113 11.35 -3.90 -4.13
CA TYR A 113 10.35 -3.04 -3.49
C TYR A 113 9.94 -3.57 -2.13
N VAL A 114 9.73 -2.66 -1.18
CA VAL A 114 8.98 -2.93 0.04
C VAL A 114 7.71 -2.10 0.05
N ILE A 115 6.55 -2.74 0.20
CA ILE A 115 5.24 -2.11 0.25
C ILE A 115 4.74 -2.12 1.69
N LEU A 116 4.48 -0.96 2.26
CA LEU A 116 3.89 -0.83 3.59
C LEU A 116 2.39 -0.56 3.45
N ASP A 117 1.54 -1.51 3.87
CA ASP A 117 0.10 -1.27 4.03
C ASP A 117 -0.16 -0.65 5.41
N LEU A 118 -0.31 0.67 5.46
CA LEU A 118 -0.50 1.37 6.72
C LEU A 118 -1.91 1.12 7.29
N PRO A 119 -2.06 1.06 8.62
CA PRO A 119 -3.38 0.93 9.23
C PRO A 119 -4.26 2.15 8.92
N SER A 120 -5.57 1.96 9.03
CA SER A 120 -6.54 3.01 8.70
C SER A 120 -6.51 4.20 9.65
N TYR A 121 -6.07 4.00 10.89
CA TYR A 121 -5.98 5.04 11.93
C TYR A 121 -4.53 5.17 12.39
N PRO A 122 -3.63 5.69 11.55
CA PRO A 122 -2.25 5.81 11.93
C PRO A 122 -2.13 6.97 12.92
N GLY A 123 -2.27 6.73 14.23
CA GLY A 123 -1.97 7.73 15.25
C GLY A 123 -0.63 8.42 14.98
N THR A 124 -0.34 9.56 15.62
CA THR A 124 0.95 10.24 15.44
C THR A 124 2.16 9.34 15.71
N LEU A 125 1.95 8.24 16.44
CA LEU A 125 2.92 7.17 16.68
C LEU A 125 3.43 6.47 15.41
N LEU A 126 2.70 6.53 14.29
CA LEU A 126 3.14 5.92 13.02
C LEU A 126 3.78 6.92 12.05
N ASP A 127 3.86 8.22 12.39
CA ASP A 127 4.59 9.20 11.58
C ASP A 127 6.07 8.81 11.37
N PRO A 128 6.79 8.27 12.39
CA PRO A 128 8.14 7.72 12.22
C PRO A 128 8.22 6.55 11.23
N ILE A 129 7.16 5.74 11.10
CA ILE A 129 7.11 4.65 10.12
C ILE A 129 6.93 5.19 8.71
N VAL A 130 6.06 6.17 8.54
CA VAL A 130 5.84 6.83 7.25
C VAL A 130 7.12 7.53 6.78
N LEU A 131 7.95 8.00 7.71
CA LEU A 131 9.27 8.57 7.45
C LEU A 131 10.27 7.57 6.85
N LEU A 132 10.10 6.26 7.08
CA LEU A 132 10.94 5.22 6.48
C LEU A 132 10.65 5.03 4.97
N ALA A 133 9.47 5.46 4.49
CA ALA A 133 9.10 5.30 3.09
C ALA A 133 9.74 6.36 2.17
N ASP A 134 10.23 5.94 1.01
CA ASP A 134 10.69 6.83 -0.06
C ASP A 134 9.51 7.50 -0.76
N ILE A 135 8.42 6.75 -0.93
CA ILE A 135 7.21 7.14 -1.64
C ILE A 135 6.00 6.94 -0.75
N ILE A 136 5.14 7.96 -0.69
CA ILE A 136 3.84 7.88 0.00
C ILE A 136 2.72 7.91 -1.04
N VAL A 137 2.01 6.80 -1.20
CA VAL A 137 0.81 6.69 -2.01
C VAL A 137 -0.39 7.15 -1.17
N LEU A 138 -0.98 8.27 -1.56
CA LEU A 138 -2.09 8.90 -0.86
C LEU A 138 -3.41 8.38 -1.43
N VAL A 139 -3.97 7.34 -0.79
CA VAL A 139 -5.21 6.68 -1.22
C VAL A 139 -6.43 7.42 -0.71
N THR A 140 -7.21 7.98 -1.63
CA THR A 140 -8.44 8.74 -1.32
C THR A 140 -9.58 8.32 -2.23
N ASN A 141 -10.82 8.33 -1.71
CA ASN A 141 -12.03 8.17 -2.52
C ASN A 141 -12.51 9.53 -3.07
N PRO A 142 -13.37 9.55 -4.11
CA PRO A 142 -13.97 10.77 -4.67
C PRO A 142 -15.10 11.31 -3.77
N ASP A 143 -14.73 11.70 -2.55
CA ASP A 143 -15.62 12.32 -1.57
C ASP A 143 -14.88 13.36 -0.72
N ARG A 144 -15.66 14.25 -0.10
CA ARG A 144 -15.12 15.38 0.67
C ARG A 144 -14.27 14.92 1.86
N LEU A 145 -14.71 13.89 2.57
CA LEU A 145 -14.10 13.48 3.83
C LEU A 145 -12.76 12.81 3.58
N SER A 146 -12.66 11.92 2.59
CA SER A 146 -11.40 11.24 2.22
C SER A 146 -10.32 12.24 1.80
N ILE A 147 -10.68 13.24 0.97
CA ILE A 147 -9.74 14.26 0.50
C ILE A 147 -9.25 15.15 1.65
N ILE A 148 -10.16 15.60 2.52
CA ILE A 148 -9.77 16.41 3.70
C ILE A 148 -8.86 15.62 4.63
N ALA A 149 -9.14 14.33 4.83
CA ALA A 149 -8.37 13.46 5.71
C ALA A 149 -6.89 13.37 5.25
N VAL A 150 -6.66 13.07 3.97
CA VAL A 150 -5.32 13.06 3.37
C VAL A 150 -4.67 14.44 3.39
N LYS A 151 -5.41 15.51 3.05
CA LYS A 151 -4.88 16.88 3.07
C LYS A 151 -4.42 17.30 4.45
N ASN A 152 -5.23 17.07 5.48
CA ASN A 152 -4.87 17.40 6.85
C ASN A 152 -3.72 16.54 7.35
N TRP A 153 -3.67 15.27 6.94
CA TRP A 153 -2.54 14.41 7.27
C TRP A 153 -1.25 14.98 6.68
N ILE A 154 -1.19 15.26 5.38
CA ILE A 154 0.06 15.71 4.76
C ILE A 154 0.43 17.16 5.11
N SER A 155 -0.55 18.08 5.19
CA SER A 155 -0.25 19.50 5.40
C SER A 155 0.23 19.84 6.81
N THR A 156 -0.18 19.09 7.82
CA THR A 156 0.19 19.40 9.21
C THR A 156 1.43 18.65 9.70
N ARG A 157 2.05 17.79 8.88
CA ARG A 157 3.26 17.05 9.27
C ARG A 157 4.50 17.53 8.51
N PRO A 158 5.55 17.99 9.20
CA PRO A 158 6.77 18.49 8.56
C PRO A 158 7.45 17.48 7.63
N PHE A 159 7.43 16.18 7.97
CA PHE A 159 8.09 15.14 7.17
C PHE A 159 7.57 15.09 5.73
N ALA A 160 6.30 15.39 5.52
CA ALA A 160 5.65 15.20 4.24
C ALA A 160 6.07 16.25 3.19
N LYS A 161 6.79 17.30 3.58
CA LYS A 161 7.33 18.31 2.65
C LYS A 161 8.39 17.73 1.72
N ASN A 162 9.23 16.83 2.22
CA ASN A 162 10.40 16.31 1.51
C ASN A 162 10.20 14.90 0.96
N LYS A 163 9.00 14.32 1.13
CA LYS A 163 8.67 12.98 0.63
C LYS A 163 7.96 13.06 -0.71
N LEU A 164 8.27 12.13 -1.60
CA LEU A 164 7.52 11.98 -2.84
C LEU A 164 6.12 11.47 -2.50
N LYS A 165 5.12 12.16 -3.03
CA LYS A 165 3.71 11.82 -2.85
C LYS A 165 3.11 11.43 -4.19
N ILE A 166 2.38 10.31 -4.22
CA ILE A 166 1.60 9.88 -5.38
C ILE A 166 0.13 9.90 -4.96
N PRO A 167 -0.63 10.94 -5.32
CA PRO A 167 -2.05 11.00 -5.03
C PRO A 167 -2.82 10.02 -5.90
N VAL A 168 -3.61 9.15 -5.26
CA VAL A 168 -4.46 8.17 -5.92
C VAL A 168 -5.92 8.44 -5.58
N LEU A 169 -6.73 8.66 -6.60
CA LEU A 169 -8.18 8.77 -6.47
C LEU A 169 -8.83 7.43 -6.79
N ASN A 170 -9.03 6.61 -5.76
CA ASN A 170 -9.57 5.26 -5.85
C ASN A 170 -11.10 5.26 -6.07
N LYS A 171 -11.65 4.16 -6.60
CA LYS A 171 -13.09 3.99 -6.86
C LYS A 171 -13.67 5.10 -7.74
N TYR A 172 -12.87 5.58 -8.70
CA TYR A 172 -13.23 6.69 -9.57
C TYR A 172 -14.29 6.29 -10.60
N HIS A 173 -15.13 7.25 -10.97
CA HIS A 173 -16.06 7.17 -12.09
C HIS A 173 -16.07 8.52 -12.81
N SER A 174 -16.28 8.56 -14.13
CA SER A 174 -16.18 9.80 -14.94
C SER A 174 -17.11 10.93 -14.46
N LEU A 175 -18.30 10.58 -13.96
CA LEU A 175 -19.24 11.53 -13.35
C LEU A 175 -18.68 12.24 -12.10
N LEU A 176 -17.58 11.76 -11.53
CA LEU A 176 -16.93 12.29 -10.34
C LEU A 176 -15.73 13.19 -10.66
N HIS A 177 -15.63 13.69 -11.90
CA HIS A 177 -14.53 14.56 -12.38
C HIS A 177 -14.23 15.74 -11.45
N LYS A 178 -15.25 16.36 -10.83
CA LYS A 178 -15.07 17.44 -9.85
C LYS A 178 -14.09 17.11 -8.72
N TRP A 179 -14.03 15.85 -8.29
CA TRP A 179 -13.13 15.41 -7.23
C TRP A 179 -11.71 15.18 -7.74
N LEU A 180 -11.58 14.73 -8.98
CA LEU A 180 -10.29 14.60 -9.66
C LEU A 180 -9.66 15.97 -9.88
N ASP A 181 -10.45 16.95 -10.35
CA ASP A 181 -9.99 18.32 -10.57
C ASP A 181 -9.52 18.96 -9.26
N LYS A 182 -10.31 18.82 -8.19
CA LYS A 182 -9.93 19.30 -6.85
C LYS A 182 -8.62 18.66 -6.33
N MET A 183 -8.42 17.37 -6.58
CA MET A 183 -7.17 16.70 -6.21
C MET A 183 -5.99 17.19 -7.06
N ARG A 184 -6.21 17.51 -8.34
CA ARG A 184 -5.19 18.04 -9.24
C ARG A 184 -4.79 19.47 -8.89
N GLU A 185 -5.74 20.29 -8.46
CA GLU A 185 -5.46 21.63 -7.93
C GLU A 185 -4.54 21.57 -6.70
N GLU A 186 -4.74 20.58 -5.82
CA GLU A 186 -3.96 20.43 -4.58
C GLU A 186 -2.59 19.77 -4.81
N TYR A 187 -2.54 18.72 -5.65
CA TYR A 187 -1.36 17.85 -5.73
C TYR A 187 -0.73 17.77 -7.14
N GLY A 188 -1.28 18.46 -8.14
CA GLY A 188 -0.84 18.39 -9.52
C GLY A 188 -1.27 17.08 -10.21
N VAL A 189 -0.34 16.13 -10.35
CA VAL A 189 -0.63 14.85 -11.01
C VAL A 189 -1.34 13.91 -10.04
N VAL A 190 -2.48 13.36 -10.47
CA VAL A 190 -3.31 12.43 -9.68
C VAL A 190 -3.59 11.20 -10.53
N PHE A 191 -3.50 10.02 -9.92
CA PHE A 191 -3.73 8.72 -10.54
C PHE A 191 -5.13 8.22 -10.17
N PRO A 192 -6.14 8.35 -11.05
CA PRO A 192 -7.44 7.75 -10.80
C PRO A 192 -7.35 6.23 -10.99
N ILE A 193 -7.92 5.48 -10.05
CA ILE A 193 -8.21 4.06 -10.22
C ILE A 193 -9.73 3.90 -10.24
N SER A 194 -10.25 3.38 -11.34
CA SER A 194 -11.68 3.23 -11.56
C SER A 194 -12.31 2.31 -10.53
N PHE A 195 -13.58 2.54 -10.22
CA PHE A 195 -14.37 1.53 -9.51
C PHE A 195 -14.42 0.27 -10.37
N ASP A 196 -13.95 -0.84 -9.81
CA ASP A 196 -13.93 -2.14 -10.46
C ASP A 196 -14.54 -3.18 -9.51
N PRO A 197 -15.61 -3.87 -9.90
CA PRO A 197 -16.23 -4.91 -9.07
C PRO A 197 -15.27 -6.04 -8.66
N ALA A 198 -14.21 -6.32 -9.45
CA ALA A 198 -13.21 -7.32 -9.07
C ALA A 198 -12.36 -6.88 -7.87
N LEU A 199 -12.33 -5.58 -7.56
CA LEU A 199 -11.62 -5.01 -6.41
C LEU A 199 -12.52 -4.82 -5.18
N THR A 200 -13.80 -5.20 -5.27
CA THR A 200 -14.74 -5.17 -4.13
C THR A 200 -14.87 -6.50 -3.42
N PHE A 201 -14.24 -7.58 -3.93
CA PHE A 201 -14.27 -8.92 -3.35
C PHE A 201 -15.68 -9.46 -3.11
N THR A 202 -16.61 -9.09 -4.00
CA THR A 202 -17.99 -9.58 -4.00
C THR A 202 -18.16 -10.87 -4.80
N PHE A 203 -17.26 -11.14 -5.74
CA PHE A 203 -17.18 -12.37 -6.52
C PHE A 203 -15.73 -12.85 -6.71
N THR A 204 -14.78 -12.21 -6.02
CA THR A 204 -13.37 -12.60 -5.99
C THR A 204 -12.94 -12.77 -4.55
N GLU A 205 -12.00 -13.66 -4.31
CA GLU A 205 -11.54 -13.97 -2.94
C GLU A 205 -10.09 -13.54 -2.73
N THR A 206 -9.30 -13.43 -3.80
CA THR A 206 -7.84 -13.25 -3.73
C THR A 206 -7.36 -12.11 -4.61
N ILE A 207 -6.19 -11.55 -4.31
CA ILE A 207 -5.61 -10.50 -5.15
C ILE A 207 -5.24 -11.00 -6.55
N LYS A 208 -4.84 -12.27 -6.66
CA LYS A 208 -4.52 -12.94 -7.92
C LYS A 208 -5.74 -13.04 -8.82
N GLU A 209 -6.87 -13.46 -8.25
CA GLU A 209 -8.14 -13.55 -8.97
C GLU A 209 -8.60 -12.15 -9.40
N ALA A 210 -8.60 -11.19 -8.47
CA ALA A 210 -8.95 -9.81 -8.76
C ALA A 210 -8.10 -9.24 -9.92
N TYR A 211 -6.78 -9.41 -9.88
CA TYR A 211 -5.86 -8.99 -10.95
C TYR A 211 -6.21 -9.60 -12.33
N SER A 212 -6.67 -10.85 -12.36
CA SER A 212 -7.06 -11.51 -13.60
C SER A 212 -8.38 -10.97 -14.16
N LEU A 213 -9.30 -10.54 -13.28
CA LEU A 213 -10.67 -10.15 -13.63
C LEU A 213 -10.90 -8.64 -13.71
N ILE A 214 -9.98 -7.78 -13.22
CA ILE A 214 -10.10 -6.33 -13.40
C ILE A 214 -10.26 -5.97 -14.88
N SER A 215 -11.06 -4.94 -15.14
CA SER A 215 -11.29 -4.42 -16.48
C SER A 215 -9.99 -3.95 -17.13
N LYS A 216 -9.97 -3.90 -18.48
CA LYS A 216 -8.83 -3.37 -19.25
C LYS A 216 -8.44 -1.97 -18.79
N ARG A 217 -9.42 -1.12 -18.52
CA ARG A 217 -9.21 0.26 -18.04
C ARG A 217 -8.51 0.27 -16.68
N THR A 218 -9.03 -0.45 -15.70
CA THR A 218 -8.44 -0.53 -14.36
C THR A 218 -7.01 -1.08 -14.44
N ARG A 219 -6.76 -2.08 -15.30
CA ARG A 219 -5.43 -2.63 -15.54
C ARG A 219 -4.45 -1.57 -16.08
N GLU A 220 -4.86 -0.77 -17.05
CA GLU A 220 -4.05 0.34 -17.58
C GLU A 220 -3.76 1.40 -16.51
N GLU A 221 -4.76 1.78 -15.72
CA GLU A 221 -4.63 2.75 -14.63
C GLU A 221 -3.66 2.26 -13.53
N VAL A 222 -3.74 0.97 -13.14
CA VAL A 222 -2.81 0.33 -12.20
C VAL A 222 -1.39 0.26 -12.77
N MET A 223 -1.24 -0.07 -14.06
CA MET A 223 0.08 -0.10 -14.71
C MET A 223 0.72 1.29 -14.76
N LEU A 224 -0.05 2.36 -14.98
CA LEU A 224 0.44 3.74 -14.91
C LEU A 224 0.91 4.08 -13.48
N LEU A 225 0.18 3.65 -12.46
CA LEU A 225 0.60 3.82 -11.06
C LEU A 225 1.91 3.08 -10.77
N VAL A 226 2.02 1.81 -11.19
CA VAL A 226 3.24 1.00 -11.05
C VAL A 226 4.42 1.63 -11.79
N GLN A 227 4.21 2.16 -13.00
CA GLN A 227 5.25 2.88 -13.74
C GLN A 227 5.70 4.13 -13.00
N ARG A 228 4.77 4.88 -12.39
CA ARG A 228 5.10 6.06 -11.59
C ARG A 228 5.93 5.69 -10.34
N ILE A 229 5.60 4.59 -9.68
CA ILE A 229 6.37 4.06 -8.54
C ILE A 229 7.77 3.66 -8.99
N ASN A 230 7.92 2.98 -10.14
CA ASN A 230 9.22 2.59 -10.68
C ASN A 230 10.09 3.77 -11.15
N LYS A 231 9.46 4.88 -11.57
CA LYS A 231 10.12 6.05 -12.18
C LYS A 231 9.64 7.35 -11.51
N PRO A 232 9.96 7.56 -10.22
CA PRO A 232 9.43 8.65 -9.42
C PRO A 232 9.78 10.07 -9.95
N LEU A 233 10.85 10.20 -10.74
CA LEU A 233 11.38 11.49 -11.21
C LEU A 233 11.02 11.83 -12.66
N LEU A 234 10.42 10.91 -13.43
CA LEU A 234 10.06 11.18 -14.83
C LEU A 234 8.67 11.82 -14.91
N LYS A 235 8.57 12.97 -15.61
CA LYS A 235 7.27 13.52 -16.02
C LYS A 235 6.58 12.49 -16.90
N VAL A 236 5.37 12.07 -16.51
CA VAL A 236 4.50 11.29 -17.39
C VAL A 236 4.07 12.25 -18.50
N SER A 237 4.68 12.15 -19.67
CA SER A 237 4.18 12.78 -20.88
C SER A 237 2.89 12.03 -21.26
N GLY A 238 1.75 12.70 -21.05
CA GLY A 238 0.47 12.28 -21.60
C GLY A 238 0.41 12.50 -23.11
#